data_AF-A0A922J8W8-F1
#
_entry.id   AF-A0A922J8W8-F1
#
_cell.length_a   1.000
_cell.length_b   1.000
_cell.length_c   1.000
_cell.angle_alpha   90.00
_cell.angle_beta   90.00
_cell.angle_gamma   90.00
#
_symmetry.space_group_name_H-M   'P 1'
#
loop_
_entity.id
_entity.type
_entity.pdbx_description
1 polymer ?
#
loop_
_entity_poly.entity_id
_entity_poly.type
_entity_poly.pdbx_seq_one_letter_code
_entity_poly.pdbx_strand_id
1 'polypeptide(L)'
;METGEMGLVELFGYDKELSLIPPPDISSHHCGYQDDECEDMTEEEYCSYRDQVLKTDGFDVDRIPGVSCFHQIEPCNVDKKTWDYEGYSRLAIEEYNFRFKDANAGLEFVKVLKAMGQAANAMRLYLTLEARDLADGGETKIYQAVVLSGITEDTVSSFRLKPPEDEKGCSHGKEWFWEDHLCSGLIC
;
A
#
# COMPACT_ATOMS: atom_id res chain seq x y z
N MET A 1 14.28 45.38 19.51
CA MET A 1 13.92 44.09 18.92
C MET A 1 14.05 43.07 20.03
N GLU A 2 12.94 42.69 20.63
CA GLU A 2 12.85 41.55 21.55
C GLU A 2 11.63 40.74 21.09
N THR A 3 11.89 39.50 20.72
CA THR A 3 10.92 38.50 20.27
C THR A 3 10.25 37.87 21.48
N GLY A 4 8.95 38.11 21.66
CA GLY A 4 8.16 37.41 22.67
C GLY A 4 7.80 36.00 22.19
N GLU A 5 8.20 34.99 22.93
CA GLU A 5 7.73 33.61 22.77
C GLU A 5 6.28 33.53 23.24
N MET A 6 5.35 33.30 22.31
CA MET A 6 3.96 32.97 22.65
C MET A 6 3.87 31.48 22.97
N GLY A 7 3.37 31.14 24.16
CA GLY A 7 3.21 29.76 24.61
C GLY A 7 2.08 29.04 23.88
N LEU A 8 2.22 27.73 23.70
CA LEU A 8 1.28 26.84 22.97
C LEU A 8 -0.18 26.91 23.46
N VAL A 9 -0.42 27.42 24.67
CA VAL A 9 -1.76 27.59 25.26
C VAL A 9 -2.55 28.72 24.58
N GLU A 10 -1.88 29.77 24.11
CA GLU A 10 -2.54 30.88 23.39
C GLU A 10 -2.89 30.51 21.94
N LEU A 11 -2.18 29.56 21.34
CA LEU A 11 -2.38 29.16 19.94
C LEU A 11 -3.55 28.18 19.76
N PHE A 12 -3.90 27.40 20.79
CA PHE A 12 -4.88 26.31 20.69
C PHE A 12 -5.98 26.34 21.76
N GLY A 13 -6.29 27.50 22.33
CA GLY A 13 -7.51 27.76 23.12
C GLY A 13 -8.10 26.54 23.84
N TYR A 14 -7.42 26.05 24.88
CA TYR A 14 -7.92 24.93 25.68
C TYR A 14 -9.14 25.39 26.49
N ASP A 15 -10.32 24.90 26.12
CA ASP A 15 -11.55 25.15 26.86
C ASP A 15 -11.58 24.26 28.12
N LYS A 16 -11.74 24.90 29.29
CA LYS A 16 -11.57 24.26 30.61
C LYS A 16 -12.74 23.36 31.03
N GLU A 17 -13.78 23.21 30.21
CA GLU A 17 -15.01 22.48 30.57
C GLU A 17 -15.01 20.97 30.28
N LEU A 18 -14.01 20.41 29.58
CA LEU A 18 -13.95 18.96 29.30
C LEU A 18 -13.52 18.09 30.51
N SER A 19 -13.26 18.69 31.67
CA SER A 19 -12.81 17.98 32.89
C SER A 19 -13.93 17.37 33.73
N LEU A 20 -15.20 17.44 33.29
CA LEU A 20 -16.38 17.02 34.07
C LEU A 20 -17.09 15.75 33.54
N ILE A 21 -16.51 15.01 32.60
CA ILE A 21 -17.08 13.71 32.19
C ILE A 21 -16.60 12.65 33.20
N PRO A 22 -17.48 12.08 34.03
CA PRO A 22 -17.09 10.97 34.90
C PRO A 22 -16.73 9.74 34.05
N PRO A 23 -15.77 8.91 34.48
CA PRO A 23 -15.39 7.72 33.75
C PRO A 23 -16.60 6.78 33.61
N PRO A 24 -16.80 6.15 32.44
CA PRO A 24 -17.92 5.24 32.25
C PRO A 24 -17.78 4.04 33.21
N ASP A 25 -18.90 3.72 33.85
CA ASP A 25 -19.06 2.62 34.79
C ASP A 25 -18.81 1.30 34.06
N ILE A 26 -17.76 0.56 34.44
CA ILE A 26 -17.42 -0.76 33.88
C ILE A 26 -18.38 -1.78 34.48
N SER A 27 -19.64 -1.72 34.05
CA SER A 27 -20.56 -2.84 34.16
C SER A 27 -20.23 -3.81 33.04
N SER A 28 -19.75 -4.98 33.42
CA SER A 28 -19.52 -6.18 32.61
C SER A 28 -20.77 -6.57 31.83
N HIS A 29 -21.06 -5.86 30.74
CA HIS A 29 -21.89 -6.37 29.66
C HIS A 29 -21.01 -7.29 28.83
N HIS A 30 -21.15 -8.58 29.13
CA HIS A 30 -20.67 -9.70 28.34
C HIS A 30 -21.27 -9.59 26.93
N CYS A 31 -20.65 -8.78 26.08
CA CYS A 31 -20.88 -8.80 24.66
C CYS A 31 -20.26 -10.12 24.18
N GLY A 32 -21.11 -11.07 23.79
CA GLY A 32 -20.68 -12.31 23.16
C GLY A 32 -20.13 -12.00 21.77
N TYR A 33 -18.95 -11.40 21.71
CA TYR A 33 -18.07 -11.61 20.57
C TYR A 33 -17.65 -13.06 20.67
N GLN A 34 -18.04 -13.87 19.68
CA GLN A 34 -17.34 -15.12 19.45
C GLN A 34 -15.91 -14.70 19.14
N ASP A 35 -15.00 -14.98 20.07
CA ASP A 35 -13.57 -15.05 19.80
C ASP A 35 -13.41 -16.09 18.69
N ASP A 36 -13.49 -15.67 17.43
CA ASP A 36 -12.67 -16.30 16.42
C ASP A 36 -11.25 -15.91 16.83
N GLU A 37 -10.63 -16.78 17.66
CA GLU A 37 -9.26 -16.66 18.17
C GLU A 37 -8.33 -16.50 16.97
N CYS A 38 -8.08 -15.25 16.56
CA CYS A 38 -7.08 -15.01 15.56
C CYS A 38 -5.74 -15.11 16.26
N GLU A 39 -5.02 -16.19 15.98
CA GLU A 39 -3.74 -16.47 16.61
C GLU A 39 -2.70 -15.44 16.14
N ASP A 40 -1.80 -15.05 17.06
CA ASP A 40 -0.61 -14.31 16.71
C ASP A 40 0.24 -15.16 15.75
N MET A 41 0.83 -14.51 14.75
CA MET A 41 1.68 -15.20 13.76
C MET A 41 2.86 -15.90 14.44
N THR A 42 3.06 -17.19 14.14
CA THR A 42 4.24 -17.92 14.59
C THR A 42 5.52 -17.41 13.90
N GLU A 43 6.69 -17.68 14.47
CA GLU A 43 7.97 -17.28 13.86
C GLU A 43 8.17 -17.92 12.47
N GLU A 44 7.74 -19.16 12.28
CA GLU A 44 7.82 -19.86 10.98
C GLU A 44 6.93 -19.22 9.92
N GLU A 45 5.69 -18.86 10.30
CA GLU A 45 4.75 -18.16 9.41
C GLU A 45 5.26 -16.76 9.06
N TYR A 46 5.82 -16.05 10.04
CA TYR A 46 6.42 -14.73 9.81
C TYR A 46 7.63 -14.80 8.88
N CYS A 47 8.52 -15.78 9.07
CA CYS A 47 9.64 -16.01 8.16
C CYS A 47 9.15 -16.33 6.74
N SER A 48 8.16 -17.21 6.60
CA SER A 48 7.54 -17.53 5.30
C SER A 48 6.92 -16.31 4.63
N TYR A 49 6.16 -15.51 5.37
CA TYR A 49 5.58 -14.25 4.90
C TYR A 49 6.67 -13.27 4.45
N ARG A 50 7.67 -13.04 5.30
CA ARG A 50 8.80 -12.13 5.00
C ARG A 50 9.53 -12.56 3.75
N ASP A 51 9.80 -13.85 3.58
CA ASP A 51 10.49 -14.38 2.41
C ASP A 51 9.70 -14.14 1.12
N GLN A 52 8.38 -14.31 1.17
CA GLN A 52 7.49 -13.98 0.04
C GLN A 52 7.54 -12.48 -0.28
N VAL A 53 7.37 -11.61 0.73
CA VAL A 53 7.42 -10.15 0.54
C VAL A 53 8.75 -9.71 -0.05
N LEU A 54 9.89 -10.20 0.45
CA LEU A 54 11.22 -9.86 -0.08
C LEU A 54 11.42 -10.40 -1.50
N LYS A 55 10.94 -11.61 -1.78
CA LYS A 55 11.08 -12.22 -3.10
C LYS A 55 10.25 -11.47 -4.15
N THR A 56 9.04 -11.03 -3.80
CA THR A 56 8.06 -10.53 -4.77
C THR A 56 7.82 -9.03 -4.67
N ASP A 57 8.49 -8.35 -3.74
CA ASP A 57 8.26 -6.95 -3.34
C ASP A 57 6.80 -6.69 -2.95
N GLY A 58 6.15 -7.69 -2.32
CA GLY A 58 4.75 -7.63 -1.91
C GLY A 58 3.71 -7.86 -3.01
N PHE A 59 4.10 -8.07 -4.27
CA PHE A 59 3.15 -8.31 -5.38
C PHE A 59 2.60 -9.75 -5.44
N ASP A 60 3.19 -10.71 -4.73
CA ASP A 60 2.73 -12.10 -4.68
C ASP A 60 2.96 -12.69 -3.30
N VAL A 61 1.94 -12.59 -2.46
CA VAL A 61 2.00 -13.03 -1.06
C VAL A 61 0.77 -13.85 -0.77
N ASP A 62 0.97 -15.10 -0.35
CA ASP A 62 -0.11 -15.97 0.05
C ASP A 62 -0.72 -15.51 1.37
N ARG A 63 -2.05 -15.63 1.46
CA ARG A 63 -2.76 -15.39 2.71
C ARG A 63 -2.43 -16.50 3.70
N ILE A 64 -2.05 -16.13 4.92
CA ILE A 64 -1.83 -17.08 6.01
C ILE A 64 -3.19 -17.32 6.71
N PRO A 65 -3.78 -18.53 6.63
CA PRO A 65 -5.08 -18.79 7.22
C PRO A 65 -5.03 -18.78 8.76
N GLY A 66 -6.04 -18.17 9.40
CA GLY A 66 -6.20 -18.21 10.87
C GLY A 66 -5.37 -17.19 11.66
N VAL A 67 -4.49 -16.46 10.98
CA VAL A 67 -3.63 -15.43 11.59
C VAL A 67 -4.12 -14.03 11.21
N SER A 68 -4.11 -13.10 12.16
CA SER A 68 -4.38 -11.69 11.93
C SER A 68 -3.16 -10.90 12.38
N CYS A 69 -2.39 -10.41 11.42
CA CYS A 69 -1.31 -9.49 11.70
C CYS A 69 -1.65 -8.10 11.14
N PHE A 70 -1.62 -7.09 12.00
CA PHE A 70 -1.77 -5.70 11.57
C PHE A 70 -0.68 -5.37 10.55
N HIS A 71 -1.01 -4.69 9.46
CA HIS A 71 -0.09 -4.36 8.35
C HIS A 71 0.35 -5.54 7.46
N GLN A 72 -0.30 -6.70 7.54
CA GLN A 72 -0.06 -7.78 6.58
C GLN A 72 -0.49 -7.38 5.16
N ILE A 73 0.32 -7.75 4.17
CA ILE A 73 -0.05 -7.66 2.75
C ILE A 73 -0.95 -8.85 2.42
N GLU A 74 -2.17 -8.58 1.96
CA GLU A 74 -3.14 -9.63 1.60
C GLU A 74 -3.63 -9.51 0.14
N PRO A 75 -3.96 -10.64 -0.51
CA PRO A 75 -4.60 -10.64 -1.82
C PRO A 75 -5.93 -9.89 -1.80
N CYS A 76 -6.11 -8.96 -2.73
CA CYS A 76 -7.38 -8.28 -2.95
C CYS A 76 -8.21 -9.00 -4.02
N ASN A 77 -9.52 -9.03 -3.85
CA ASN A 77 -10.42 -9.50 -4.90
C ASN A 77 -10.74 -8.35 -5.86
N VAL A 78 -10.09 -8.35 -7.03
CA VAL A 78 -10.25 -7.30 -8.05
C VAL A 78 -11.64 -7.26 -8.69
N ASP A 79 -12.40 -8.36 -8.63
CA ASP A 79 -13.78 -8.41 -9.15
C ASP A 79 -14.77 -7.72 -8.19
N LYS A 80 -14.39 -7.58 -6.92
CA LYS A 80 -15.17 -6.82 -5.94
C LYS A 80 -14.84 -5.34 -6.06
N LYS A 81 -15.88 -4.52 -6.23
CA LYS A 81 -15.78 -3.05 -6.26
C LYS A 81 -15.53 -2.40 -4.90
N THR A 82 -14.75 -3.05 -4.03
CA THR A 82 -14.40 -2.50 -2.71
C THR A 82 -13.48 -1.29 -2.84
N TRP A 83 -12.60 -1.31 -3.85
CA TRP A 83 -11.67 -0.25 -4.18
C TRP A 83 -11.68 0.00 -5.70
N ASP A 84 -11.27 1.19 -6.12
CA ASP A 84 -11.17 1.54 -7.54
C ASP A 84 -9.83 1.10 -8.15
N TYR A 85 -9.61 -0.21 -8.23
CA TYR A 85 -8.36 -0.77 -8.76
C TYR A 85 -8.06 -0.31 -10.20
N GLU A 86 -9.09 -0.12 -11.03
CA GLU A 86 -8.93 0.44 -12.37
C GLU A 86 -8.48 1.90 -12.30
N GLY A 87 -9.10 2.73 -11.47
CA GLY A 87 -8.71 4.12 -11.24
C GLY A 87 -7.26 4.23 -10.79
N TYR A 88 -6.84 3.45 -9.79
CA TYR A 88 -5.46 3.45 -9.32
C TYR A 88 -4.47 2.97 -10.40
N SER A 89 -4.86 2.01 -11.23
CA SER A 89 -4.01 1.55 -12.34
C SER A 89 -3.90 2.58 -13.45
N ARG A 90 -4.97 3.32 -13.74
CA ARG A 90 -4.94 4.45 -14.68
C ARG A 90 -4.08 5.58 -14.14
N LEU A 91 -4.19 5.91 -12.85
CA LEU A 91 -3.33 6.88 -12.18
C LEU A 91 -1.84 6.52 -12.33
N ALA A 92 -1.48 5.25 -12.13
CA ALA A 92 -0.11 4.77 -12.32
C ALA A 92 0.41 4.96 -13.76
N ILE A 93 -0.45 4.71 -14.75
CA ILE A 93 -0.13 4.91 -16.17
C ILE A 93 -0.03 6.40 -16.53
N GLU A 94 -0.92 7.23 -15.99
CA GLU A 94 -0.90 8.68 -16.17
C GLU A 94 0.38 9.29 -15.59
N GLU A 95 0.80 8.85 -14.40
CA GLU A 95 2.05 9.29 -13.78
C GLU A 95 3.26 8.87 -14.64
N TYR A 96 3.30 7.64 -15.15
CA TYR A 96 4.34 7.20 -16.08
C TYR A 96 4.40 8.11 -17.31
N ASN A 97 3.26 8.30 -17.98
CA ASN A 97 3.16 9.11 -19.18
C ASN A 97 3.55 10.56 -18.93
N PHE A 98 3.21 11.11 -17.77
CA PHE A 98 3.62 12.45 -17.36
C PHE A 98 5.14 12.55 -17.17
N ARG A 99 5.76 11.60 -16.48
CA ARG A 99 7.21 11.58 -16.22
C ARG A 99 8.03 11.41 -17.49
N PHE A 100 7.55 10.61 -18.44
CA PHE A 100 8.29 10.26 -19.66
C PHE A 100 7.74 10.92 -20.94
N LYS A 101 6.90 11.96 -20.81
CA LYS A 101 6.27 12.68 -21.93
C LYS A 101 7.24 13.12 -23.02
N ASP A 102 8.47 13.50 -22.64
CA ASP A 102 9.50 14.03 -23.56
C ASP A 102 10.36 12.90 -24.18
N ALA A 103 10.22 11.66 -23.72
CA ALA A 103 11.00 10.50 -24.17
C ALA A 103 10.33 9.70 -25.30
N ASN A 104 9.19 10.18 -25.84
CA ASN A 104 8.33 9.42 -26.76
C ASN A 104 7.96 8.02 -26.20
N ALA A 105 7.90 7.90 -24.89
CA ALA A 105 7.42 6.73 -24.17
C ALA A 105 5.98 6.99 -23.74
N GLY A 106 5.09 6.03 -23.99
CA GLY A 106 3.68 6.17 -23.67
C GLY A 106 3.06 4.81 -23.44
N LEU A 107 2.26 4.71 -22.39
CA LEU A 107 1.53 3.50 -22.04
C LEU A 107 0.02 3.77 -22.13
N GLU A 108 -0.71 2.78 -22.61
CA GLU A 108 -2.17 2.79 -22.60
C GLU A 108 -2.68 1.66 -21.71
N PHE A 109 -3.45 2.00 -20.69
CA PHE A 109 -4.02 1.03 -19.76
C PHE A 109 -4.95 0.04 -20.48
N VAL A 110 -4.81 -1.26 -20.17
CA VAL A 110 -5.69 -2.33 -20.67
C VAL A 110 -6.60 -2.86 -19.56
N LYS A 111 -6.03 -3.44 -18.51
CA LYS A 111 -6.80 -4.00 -17.39
C LYS A 111 -5.93 -4.25 -16.15
N VAL A 112 -6.59 -4.41 -15.01
CA VAL A 112 -5.97 -4.90 -13.77
C VAL A 112 -5.92 -6.42 -13.81
N LEU A 113 -4.79 -7.02 -13.43
CA LEU A 113 -4.62 -8.47 -13.35
C LEU A 113 -4.69 -8.97 -11.91
N LYS A 114 -4.05 -8.26 -10.99
CA LYS A 114 -3.95 -8.64 -9.58
C LYS A 114 -3.75 -7.39 -8.73
N ALA A 115 -4.25 -7.43 -7.50
CA ALA A 115 -3.99 -6.41 -6.49
C ALA A 115 -3.68 -7.08 -5.16
N MET A 116 -2.70 -6.54 -4.44
CA MET A 116 -2.47 -6.82 -3.03
C MET A 116 -2.72 -5.54 -2.23
N GLY A 117 -3.21 -5.66 -1.00
CA GLY A 117 -3.53 -4.53 -0.14
C GLY A 117 -2.80 -4.61 1.19
N GLN A 118 -2.37 -3.46 1.71
CA GLN A 118 -1.75 -3.34 3.02
C GLN A 118 -2.27 -2.06 3.69
N ALA A 119 -2.93 -2.21 4.84
CA ALA A 119 -3.28 -1.08 5.68
C ALA A 119 -2.02 -0.62 6.46
N ALA A 120 -1.48 0.56 6.16
CA ALA A 120 -0.30 1.15 6.79
C ALA A 120 -0.39 2.68 6.84
N ASN A 121 -1.02 3.24 7.88
CA ASN A 121 -1.43 4.66 8.04
C ASN A 121 -2.35 5.22 6.92
N ALA A 122 -2.37 4.55 5.77
CA ALA A 122 -3.13 4.72 4.54
C ALA A 122 -3.29 3.33 3.89
N MET A 123 -4.01 3.20 2.77
CA MET A 123 -4.08 1.93 2.05
C MET A 123 -3.00 1.87 0.98
N ARG A 124 -2.04 0.95 1.10
CA ARG A 124 -1.04 0.69 0.06
C ARG A 124 -1.52 -0.45 -0.82
N LEU A 125 -1.53 -0.22 -2.13
CA LEU A 125 -1.94 -1.16 -3.14
C LEU A 125 -0.77 -1.56 -4.03
N TYR A 126 -0.52 -2.86 -4.13
CA TYR A 126 0.46 -3.45 -5.04
C TYR A 126 -0.29 -4.01 -6.25
N LEU A 127 -0.28 -3.25 -7.34
CA LEU A 127 -1.07 -3.52 -8.54
C LEU A 127 -0.20 -4.21 -9.59
N THR A 128 -0.71 -5.30 -10.13
CA THR A 128 -0.21 -5.89 -11.39
C THR A 128 -1.22 -5.58 -12.47
N LEU A 129 -0.80 -4.90 -13.54
CA LEU A 129 -1.68 -4.41 -14.60
C LEU A 129 -1.10 -4.68 -15.98
N GLU A 130 -1.98 -4.75 -16.96
CA GLU A 130 -1.66 -4.91 -18.37
C GLU A 130 -1.77 -3.53 -19.05
N ALA A 131 -0.77 -3.17 -19.85
CA ALA A 131 -0.77 -1.94 -20.63
C ALA A 131 -0.10 -2.14 -21.99
N ARG A 132 -0.53 -1.36 -23.00
CA ARG A 132 0.11 -1.32 -24.32
C ARG A 132 1.24 -0.32 -24.31
N ASP A 133 2.42 -0.77 -24.71
CA ASP A 133 3.61 0.06 -24.88
C ASP A 133 3.60 0.72 -26.27
N LEU A 134 3.24 1.99 -26.31
CA LEU A 134 3.09 2.75 -27.55
C LEU A 134 4.44 3.02 -28.23
N ALA A 135 5.54 2.98 -27.48
CA ALA A 135 6.88 3.12 -28.04
C ALA A 135 7.34 1.82 -28.73
N ASP A 136 6.85 0.67 -28.25
CA ASP A 136 7.18 -0.66 -28.78
C ASP A 136 6.08 -1.21 -29.70
N GLY A 137 5.64 -0.39 -30.66
CA GLY A 137 4.65 -0.80 -31.67
C GLY A 137 3.27 -1.16 -31.13
N GLY A 138 2.96 -0.81 -29.87
CA GLY A 138 1.71 -1.15 -29.20
C GLY A 138 1.69 -2.55 -28.58
N GLU A 139 2.85 -3.16 -28.33
CA GLU A 139 2.93 -4.47 -27.66
C GLU A 139 2.35 -4.39 -26.24
N THR A 140 1.55 -5.40 -25.89
CA THR A 140 0.97 -5.49 -24.56
C THR A 140 1.95 -6.13 -23.59
N LYS A 141 2.24 -5.43 -22.49
CA LYS A 141 3.17 -5.86 -21.44
C LYS A 141 2.51 -5.79 -20.06
N ILE A 142 3.11 -6.48 -19.09
CA ILE A 142 2.63 -6.50 -17.71
C ILE A 142 3.53 -5.60 -16.87
N TYR A 143 2.91 -4.69 -16.13
CA TYR A 143 3.57 -3.73 -15.25
C TYR A 143 3.15 -3.96 -13.80
N GLN A 144 4.00 -3.47 -12.90
CA GLN A 144 3.78 -3.49 -11.46
C GLN A 144 3.88 -2.07 -10.92
N ALA A 145 2.89 -1.67 -10.12
CA ALA A 145 2.80 -0.35 -9.52
C ALA A 145 2.49 -0.43 -8.03
N VAL A 146 3.08 0.45 -7.24
CA VAL A 146 2.69 0.68 -5.85
C VAL A 146 1.97 2.01 -5.77
N VAL A 147 0.71 1.99 -5.34
CA VAL A 147 -0.12 3.18 -5.16
C VAL A 147 -0.45 3.31 -3.68
N LEU A 148 -0.24 4.51 -3.13
CA LEU A 148 -0.66 4.86 -1.78
C LEU A 148 -1.96 5.65 -1.87
N SER A 149 -3.05 5.06 -1.37
CA SER A 149 -4.32 5.75 -1.24
C SER A 149 -4.38 6.47 0.11
N GLY A 150 -4.12 7.77 0.05
CA GLY A 150 -4.08 8.66 1.21
C GLY A 150 -5.43 9.25 1.56
N ILE A 151 -5.47 10.02 2.65
CA ILE A 151 -6.69 10.74 3.09
C ILE A 151 -7.02 11.90 2.14
N THR A 152 -5.99 12.57 1.63
CA THR A 152 -6.13 13.78 0.81
C THR A 152 -5.96 13.52 -0.68
N GLU A 153 -5.00 12.67 -1.06
CA GLU A 153 -4.69 12.35 -2.44
C GLU A 153 -4.11 10.93 -2.56
N ASP A 154 -4.27 10.37 -3.75
CA ASP A 154 -3.66 9.11 -4.14
C ASP A 154 -2.34 9.39 -4.88
N THR A 155 -1.30 8.64 -4.56
CA THR A 155 0.04 8.84 -5.14
C THR A 155 0.65 7.54 -5.62
N VAL A 156 1.45 7.60 -6.69
CA VAL A 156 2.11 6.43 -7.28
C VAL A 156 3.55 6.38 -6.81
N SER A 157 3.82 5.54 -5.80
CA SER A 157 5.13 5.46 -5.16
C SER A 157 6.17 4.77 -6.05
N SER A 158 5.77 3.75 -6.81
CA SER A 158 6.74 2.94 -7.57
C SER A 158 6.09 2.38 -8.82
N PHE A 159 6.87 2.24 -9.89
CA PHE A 159 6.39 1.65 -11.14
C PHE A 159 7.51 0.95 -11.91
N ARG A 160 7.23 -0.27 -12.40
CA ARG A 160 8.17 -1.07 -13.19
C ARG A 160 7.47 -1.96 -14.20
N LEU A 161 8.23 -2.44 -15.18
CA LEU A 161 7.86 -3.63 -15.94
C LEU A 161 7.92 -4.86 -15.02
N LYS A 162 6.97 -5.79 -15.11
CA LYS A 162 6.99 -7.02 -14.30
C LYS A 162 8.25 -7.83 -14.67
N PRO A 163 9.11 -8.17 -13.70
CA PRO A 163 10.30 -9.00 -13.95
C PRO A 163 9.93 -10.40 -14.46
N PRO A 164 10.78 -11.05 -15.28
CA PRO A 164 10.60 -12.44 -15.68
C PRO A 164 10.71 -13.37 -14.46
N GLU A 165 9.95 -14.49 -14.46
CA GLU A 165 9.84 -15.39 -13.31
C GLU A 165 11.11 -16.24 -13.07
N ASP A 166 12.03 -16.27 -14.03
CA ASP A 166 13.13 -17.25 -14.10
C ASP A 166 14.47 -16.79 -13.49
N GLU A 167 14.59 -15.56 -12.99
CA GLU A 167 15.82 -15.11 -12.34
C GLU A 167 15.88 -15.54 -10.86
N LYS A 168 16.20 -16.82 -10.66
CA LYS A 168 16.72 -17.31 -9.38
C LYS A 168 18.03 -16.58 -9.04
N GLY A 169 17.95 -15.58 -8.17
CA GLY A 169 19.03 -15.27 -7.25
C GLY A 169 19.87 -14.03 -7.51
N CYS A 170 19.45 -13.08 -8.34
CA CYS A 170 20.14 -11.80 -8.46
C CYS A 170 19.15 -10.64 -8.42
N SER A 171 19.26 -9.75 -7.44
CA SER A 171 18.46 -8.52 -7.31
C SER A 171 18.68 -7.51 -8.44
N HIS A 172 19.39 -7.88 -9.50
CA HIS A 172 19.80 -7.02 -10.61
C HIS A 172 18.75 -6.95 -11.74
N GLY A 173 17.71 -7.80 -11.73
CA GLY A 173 16.66 -7.84 -12.78
C GLY A 173 15.37 -7.06 -12.44
N LYS A 174 15.30 -6.40 -11.29
CA LYS A 174 14.11 -5.65 -10.83
C LYS A 174 14.33 -4.14 -11.02
N GLU A 175 14.46 -3.70 -12.26
CA GLU A 175 14.69 -2.28 -12.54
C GLU A 175 13.38 -1.50 -12.43
N TRP A 176 13.33 -0.57 -11.48
CA TRP A 176 12.23 0.38 -11.34
C TRP A 176 12.40 1.54 -12.29
N PHE A 177 11.33 1.97 -12.96
CA PHE A 177 11.33 3.27 -13.66
C PHE A 177 11.45 4.41 -12.65
N TRP A 178 10.81 4.23 -11.49
CA TRP A 178 11.06 4.97 -10.27
C TRP A 178 10.62 4.17 -9.06
N GLU A 179 11.27 4.47 -7.94
CA GLU A 179 10.95 3.88 -6.64
C GLU A 179 11.07 4.97 -5.57
N ASP A 180 9.93 5.37 -5.03
CA ASP A 180 9.87 6.15 -3.80
C ASP A 180 9.68 5.17 -2.64
N HIS A 181 10.71 5.03 -1.82
CA HIS A 181 10.62 4.33 -0.55
C HIS A 181 9.77 5.15 0.42
N LEU A 182 8.44 5.15 0.26
CA LEU A 182 7.53 5.60 1.31
C LEU A 182 7.46 4.55 2.43
N CYS A 183 8.60 4.07 2.93
CA CYS A 183 8.80 3.31 4.17
C CYS A 183 10.32 3.12 4.33
N SER A 184 11.04 4.17 4.71
CA SER A 184 12.28 3.98 5.48
C SER A 184 11.87 3.24 6.77
N GLY A 185 12.53 2.11 7.04
CA GLY A 185 12.10 1.12 8.02
C GLY A 185 11.67 1.66 9.39
N LEU A 186 10.57 1.10 9.89
CA LEU A 186 9.96 1.15 11.23
C LEU A 186 8.45 0.99 10.93
N ILE A 187 7.84 -0.19 10.97
CA ILE A 187 7.67 -1.09 12.11
C ILE A 187 7.34 -2.48 11.53
N CYS A 188 8.07 -3.50 11.98
CA CYS A 188 7.68 -4.90 11.90
C CYS A 188 6.82 -5.24 13.13
#